data_AF-A0A7J5JBR3-F1
#
_entry.id   AF-A0A7J5JBR3-F1
#
_cell.length_a   1.000
_cell.length_b   1.000
_cell.length_c   1.000
_cell.angle_alpha   90.00
_cell.angle_beta   90.00
_cell.angle_gamma   90.00
#
_symmetry.space_group_name_H-M   'P 1'
#
loop_
_entity.id
_entity.type
_entity.pdbx_description
1 polymer ?
#
loop_
_entity_poly.entity_id
_entity_poly.type
_entity_poly.pdbx_seq_one_letter_code
_entity_poly.pdbx_strand_id
1 'polypeptide(L)'
;MKNRNFLVMLFMAIFTVIGVTSCNDDEEGRKVTGYKEYTLTVASAKLPGVLTSSGNNVLADVYAVKNEQSTNWEAQGGIGKFEYEEGYEYQIRISETSYLDYNMGDPAWTEYLLLEVISKERKDSENLPPHFIPNWYFEQYCPYINPEFAYAIEADQKEVIENDLKINDTYKFGGLRYYISFSRTNNWFLLDDDMHTVGHGVLIRRSKELTEFPESYKLLPPERKVSGYGEFNFVKDNDIEDVVMQYDVFMSIQNRSKDIKPQSIGIWLYKDLTAYYQSKYPAADVKAVVIRYEVKNL
;
A
#
# COMPACT_ATOMS: atom_id res chain seq x y z
N MET A 1 0.81 -53.26 -81.81
CA MET A 1 1.51 -53.14 -80.52
C MET A 1 1.76 -51.66 -80.24
N LYS A 2 1.45 -51.21 -79.00
CA LYS A 2 2.15 -50.13 -78.27
C LYS A 2 2.34 -48.79 -79.02
N ASN A 3 1.64 -47.70 -78.70
CA ASN A 3 1.76 -47.01 -77.42
C ASN A 3 0.58 -46.05 -77.18
N ARG A 4 -0.33 -46.50 -76.33
CA ARG A 4 -1.00 -45.68 -75.31
C ARG A 4 0.13 -45.04 -74.47
N ASN A 5 0.03 -43.74 -74.12
CA ASN A 5 0.90 -43.00 -73.18
C ASN A 5 1.91 -41.97 -73.75
N PHE A 6 1.54 -41.14 -74.74
CA PHE A 6 2.33 -39.92 -75.03
C PHE A 6 1.56 -38.60 -74.92
N LEU A 7 0.22 -38.63 -74.98
CA LEU A 7 -0.60 -37.41 -74.90
C LEU A 7 -1.07 -37.04 -73.47
N VAL A 8 -0.82 -37.91 -72.48
CA VAL A 8 -1.17 -37.67 -71.05
C VAL A 8 0.04 -37.15 -70.25
N MET A 9 1.25 -37.24 -70.81
CA MET A 9 2.50 -36.83 -70.15
C MET A 9 3.01 -35.46 -70.64
N LEU A 10 2.12 -34.62 -71.20
CA LEU A 10 2.41 -33.22 -71.56
C LEU A 10 1.41 -32.22 -70.95
N PHE A 11 0.38 -32.69 -70.25
CA PHE A 11 -0.63 -31.84 -69.58
C PHE A 11 -0.61 -31.94 -68.03
N MET A 12 0.44 -32.55 -67.48
CA MET A 12 0.65 -32.77 -66.03
C MET A 12 1.94 -32.07 -65.56
N ALA A 13 2.26 -30.91 -66.14
CA ALA A 13 3.43 -30.11 -65.77
C ALA A 13 3.11 -28.59 -65.70
N ILE A 14 1.84 -28.21 -65.49
CA ILE A 14 1.40 -26.80 -65.34
C ILE A 14 0.51 -26.64 -64.08
N PHE A 15 0.83 -27.30 -62.96
CA PHE A 15 0.19 -26.99 -61.66
C PHE A 15 1.13 -27.13 -60.46
N THR A 16 2.44 -26.89 -60.64
CA THR A 16 3.43 -26.97 -59.56
C THR A 16 3.99 -25.62 -59.10
N VAL A 17 3.36 -24.49 -59.47
CA VAL A 17 3.75 -23.17 -58.92
C VAL A 17 2.52 -22.28 -58.73
N ILE A 18 1.68 -22.57 -57.72
CA ILE A 18 0.91 -21.54 -57.02
C ILE A 18 0.87 -21.91 -55.53
N GLY A 19 1.55 -21.12 -54.71
CA GLY A 19 1.21 -20.94 -53.30
C GLY A 19 1.80 -21.92 -52.29
N VAL A 20 3.13 -22.00 -52.20
CA VAL A 20 3.73 -22.21 -50.87
C VAL A 20 3.69 -20.86 -50.15
N THR A 21 2.59 -20.58 -49.46
CA THR A 21 2.55 -19.72 -48.27
C THR A 21 1.46 -20.27 -47.36
N SER A 22 1.70 -21.47 -46.83
CA SER A 22 1.15 -21.85 -45.52
C SER A 22 2.07 -21.26 -44.45
N CYS A 23 2.20 -19.93 -44.43
CA CYS A 23 2.40 -19.21 -43.19
C CYS A 23 1.06 -18.53 -42.97
N ASN A 24 0.14 -19.23 -42.28
CA ASN A 24 -0.79 -18.47 -41.47
C ASN A 24 0.06 -17.88 -40.34
N ASP A 25 0.72 -16.76 -40.63
CA ASP A 25 0.99 -15.75 -39.61
C ASP A 25 -0.39 -15.16 -39.25
N ASP A 26 -1.28 -16.00 -38.71
CA ASP A 26 -2.41 -15.50 -37.95
C ASP A 26 -1.78 -15.01 -36.65
N GLU A 27 -1.15 -13.83 -36.70
CA GLU A 27 -0.97 -13.03 -35.51
C GLU A 27 -2.38 -12.81 -34.97
N GLU A 28 -2.81 -13.69 -34.07
CA GLU A 28 -4.07 -13.62 -33.37
C GLU A 28 -4.04 -12.35 -32.51
N GLY A 29 -4.32 -11.21 -33.14
CA GLY A 29 -4.42 -9.92 -32.46
C GLY A 29 -5.55 -9.94 -31.44
N ARG A 30 -5.69 -8.86 -30.68
CA ARG A 30 -6.67 -8.71 -29.59
C ARG A 30 -8.00 -9.46 -29.80
N LYS A 31 -8.24 -10.46 -28.95
CA LYS A 31 -9.48 -11.22 -28.86
C LYS A 31 -10.27 -10.84 -27.62
N VAL A 32 -11.57 -10.69 -27.75
CA VAL A 32 -12.49 -10.61 -26.59
C VAL A 32 -12.77 -12.02 -26.12
N THR A 33 -12.44 -12.33 -24.87
CA THR A 33 -12.63 -13.66 -24.26
C THR A 33 -13.84 -13.70 -23.31
N GLY A 34 -14.35 -12.54 -22.91
CA GLY A 34 -15.54 -12.43 -22.07
C GLY A 34 -16.15 -11.04 -22.17
N TYR A 35 -17.47 -10.99 -22.03
CA TYR A 35 -18.24 -9.75 -21.96
C TYR A 35 -19.42 -9.94 -21.02
N LYS A 36 -19.58 -9.03 -20.06
CA LYS A 36 -20.78 -8.94 -19.23
C LYS A 36 -21.07 -7.49 -18.89
N GLU A 37 -22.34 -7.24 -18.64
CA GLU A 37 -22.81 -5.95 -18.12
C GLU A 37 -23.58 -6.20 -16.84
N TYR A 38 -23.42 -5.30 -15.88
CA TYR A 38 -24.11 -5.38 -14.61
C TYR A 38 -24.09 -4.03 -13.91
N THR A 39 -24.94 -3.89 -12.90
CA THR A 39 -25.00 -2.72 -12.05
C THR A 39 -24.06 -2.90 -10.86
N LEU A 40 -23.38 -1.81 -10.49
CA LEU A 40 -22.63 -1.67 -9.26
C LEU A 40 -23.19 -0.52 -8.44
N THR A 41 -23.25 -0.71 -7.13
CA THR A 41 -23.24 0.41 -6.18
C THR A 41 -21.79 0.78 -5.91
N VAL A 42 -21.41 2.04 -6.08
CA VAL A 42 -20.07 2.58 -5.77
C VAL A 42 -20.19 3.49 -4.57
N ALA A 43 -19.38 3.25 -3.55
CA ALA A 43 -19.43 3.99 -2.30
C ALA A 43 -18.99 5.46 -2.43
N SER A 44 -19.41 6.25 -1.46
CA SER A 44 -19.10 7.67 -1.33
C SER A 44 -17.65 7.99 -0.98
N ALA A 45 -16.86 6.98 -0.57
CA ALA A 45 -15.45 7.13 -0.31
C ALA A 45 -14.63 6.04 -1.01
N LYS A 46 -13.46 6.42 -1.52
CA LYS A 46 -12.44 5.46 -1.91
C LYS A 46 -11.69 4.97 -0.67
N LEU A 47 -11.26 3.72 -0.71
CA LEU A 47 -10.55 3.10 0.39
C LEU A 47 -9.18 2.59 -0.06
N PRO A 48 -8.18 2.54 0.83
CA PRO A 48 -6.90 1.92 0.51
C PRO A 48 -7.09 0.44 0.14
N GLY A 49 -6.49 0.00 -0.95
CA GLY A 49 -6.56 -1.38 -1.42
C GLY A 49 -5.38 -1.76 -2.30
N VAL A 50 -5.23 -3.05 -2.57
CA VAL A 50 -4.14 -3.57 -3.40
C VAL A 50 -4.69 -3.98 -4.76
N LEU A 51 -4.14 -3.37 -5.82
CA LEU A 51 -4.39 -3.77 -7.19
C LEU A 51 -3.24 -4.66 -7.67
N THR A 52 -3.56 -5.81 -8.26
CA THR A 52 -2.59 -6.75 -8.80
C THR A 52 -2.68 -6.77 -10.32
N SER A 53 -1.56 -6.54 -11.00
CA SER A 53 -1.42 -6.71 -12.46
C SER A 53 -0.08 -7.36 -12.75
N SER A 54 -0.11 -8.54 -13.39
CA SER A 54 1.08 -9.28 -13.84
C SER A 54 2.21 -9.41 -12.81
N GLY A 55 1.84 -9.85 -11.60
CA GLY A 55 2.79 -10.07 -10.51
C GLY A 55 3.24 -8.79 -9.79
N ASN A 56 2.82 -7.61 -10.26
CA ASN A 56 3.03 -6.35 -9.54
C ASN A 56 1.83 -6.07 -8.64
N ASN A 57 2.12 -5.71 -7.39
CA ASN A 57 1.12 -5.34 -6.39
C ASN A 57 1.27 -3.85 -6.07
N VAL A 58 0.22 -3.08 -6.32
CA VAL A 58 0.24 -1.63 -6.13
C VAL A 58 -0.83 -1.25 -5.10
N LEU A 59 -0.40 -0.63 -4.02
CA LEU A 59 -1.31 0.04 -3.09
C LEU A 59 -1.85 1.32 -3.74
N ALA A 60 -3.17 1.46 -3.74
CA ALA A 60 -3.88 2.61 -4.28
C ALA A 60 -5.22 2.81 -3.55
N ASP A 61 -5.82 3.99 -3.73
CA ASP A 61 -7.21 4.20 -3.33
C ASP A 61 -8.12 3.60 -4.40
N VAL A 62 -8.90 2.60 -4.02
CA VAL A 62 -9.79 1.82 -4.88
C VAL A 62 -11.25 2.18 -4.63
N TYR A 63 -12.10 1.92 -5.61
CA TYR A 63 -13.54 2.03 -5.41
C TYR A 63 -14.00 0.90 -4.50
N ALA A 64 -14.78 1.22 -3.46
CA ALA A 64 -15.56 0.22 -2.75
C ALA A 64 -16.86 0.00 -3.52
N VAL A 65 -17.12 -1.23 -3.98
CA VAL A 65 -18.31 -1.54 -4.77
C VAL A 65 -19.12 -2.70 -4.20
N LYS A 66 -20.41 -2.72 -4.51
CA LYS A 66 -21.30 -3.86 -4.31
C LYS A 66 -21.96 -4.21 -5.62
N ASN A 67 -21.92 -5.48 -5.99
CA ASN A 67 -22.84 -6.01 -7.00
C ASN A 67 -24.26 -6.11 -6.43
N GLU A 68 -25.28 -6.16 -7.29
CA GLU A 68 -26.70 -6.21 -6.86
C GLU A 68 -27.04 -7.36 -5.90
N GLN A 69 -26.20 -8.41 -5.84
CA GLN A 69 -26.45 -9.62 -5.05
C GLN A 69 -25.63 -9.67 -3.76
N SER A 70 -24.70 -8.74 -3.54
CA SER A 70 -23.76 -8.76 -2.43
C SER A 70 -24.09 -7.72 -1.37
N THR A 71 -24.05 -8.15 -0.12
CA THR A 71 -24.11 -7.24 1.04
C THR A 71 -22.75 -6.69 1.44
N ASN A 72 -21.65 -7.26 0.91
CA ASN A 72 -20.28 -6.95 1.30
C ASN A 72 -19.63 -6.05 0.26
N TRP A 73 -18.89 -5.05 0.73
CA TRP A 73 -18.08 -4.21 -0.14
C TRP A 73 -16.87 -4.97 -0.67
N GLU A 74 -16.53 -4.73 -1.92
CA GLU A 74 -15.38 -5.30 -2.61
C GLU A 74 -14.53 -4.20 -3.23
N ALA A 75 -13.23 -4.45 -3.38
CA ALA A 75 -12.33 -3.55 -4.07
C ALA A 75 -12.51 -3.62 -5.59
N GLN A 76 -12.66 -2.46 -6.22
CA GLN A 76 -12.71 -2.32 -7.66
C GLN A 76 -11.66 -1.31 -8.13
N GLY A 77 -10.87 -1.71 -9.12
CA GLY A 77 -9.90 -0.85 -9.80
C GLY A 77 -10.56 0.21 -10.68
N GLY A 78 -9.80 0.84 -11.56
CA GLY A 78 -10.30 1.89 -12.44
C GLY A 78 -11.52 1.47 -13.27
N ILE A 79 -12.53 2.35 -13.32
CA ILE A 79 -13.68 2.25 -14.23
C ILE A 79 -13.54 3.39 -15.24
N GLY A 80 -13.31 3.05 -16.51
CA GLY A 80 -13.09 4.04 -17.55
C GLY A 80 -14.35 4.88 -17.80
N LYS A 81 -14.14 6.18 -18.08
CA LYS A 81 -15.19 7.21 -18.26
C LYS A 81 -16.04 7.51 -17.02
N PHE A 82 -15.74 6.92 -15.87
CA PHE A 82 -16.44 7.21 -14.63
C PHE A 82 -15.80 8.40 -13.91
N GLU A 83 -16.51 9.53 -13.92
CA GLU A 83 -16.14 10.74 -13.20
C GLU A 83 -16.65 10.68 -11.76
N TYR A 84 -15.79 10.15 -10.88
CA TYR A 84 -16.08 9.99 -9.47
C TYR A 84 -15.96 11.29 -8.68
N GLU A 85 -16.89 11.53 -7.77
CA GLU A 85 -16.87 12.64 -6.80
C GLU A 85 -17.04 12.08 -5.39
N GLU A 86 -16.09 12.40 -4.51
CA GLU A 86 -16.12 12.02 -3.09
C GLU A 86 -17.38 12.58 -2.40
N GLY A 87 -17.98 11.81 -1.49
CA GLY A 87 -19.20 12.16 -0.77
C GLY A 87 -20.50 11.80 -1.50
N TYR A 88 -20.43 11.12 -2.65
CA TYR A 88 -21.59 10.61 -3.38
C TYR A 88 -21.54 9.10 -3.55
N GLU A 89 -22.63 8.43 -3.17
CA GLU A 89 -22.87 7.04 -3.55
C GLU A 89 -23.53 7.00 -4.92
N TYR A 90 -23.10 6.05 -5.76
CA TYR A 90 -23.60 5.91 -7.13
C TYR A 90 -24.20 4.53 -7.34
N GLN A 91 -25.26 4.46 -8.13
CA GLN A 91 -25.55 3.24 -8.89
C GLN A 91 -25.15 3.47 -10.34
N ILE A 92 -24.29 2.60 -10.86
CA ILE A 92 -23.80 2.68 -12.23
C ILE A 92 -23.95 1.34 -12.93
N ARG A 93 -24.24 1.38 -14.23
CA ARG A 93 -24.13 0.22 -15.10
C ARG A 93 -22.78 0.25 -15.80
N ILE A 94 -22.07 -0.87 -15.77
CA ILE A 94 -20.75 -1.00 -16.39
C ILE A 94 -20.70 -2.19 -17.34
N SER A 95 -19.76 -2.16 -18.27
CA SER A 95 -19.33 -3.34 -19.01
C SER A 95 -17.99 -3.83 -18.45
N GLU A 96 -17.88 -5.12 -18.22
CA GLU A 96 -16.61 -5.82 -17.99
C GLU A 96 -16.26 -6.60 -19.26
N THR A 97 -15.13 -6.26 -19.88
CA THR A 97 -14.63 -6.91 -21.09
C THR A 97 -13.27 -7.51 -20.81
N SER A 98 -13.15 -8.83 -20.97
CA SER A 98 -11.87 -9.53 -20.87
C SER A 98 -11.26 -9.71 -22.26
N TYR A 99 -9.96 -9.46 -22.35
CA TYR A 99 -9.20 -9.56 -23.59
C TYR A 99 -8.06 -10.57 -23.46
N LEU A 100 -7.67 -11.13 -24.59
CA LEU A 100 -6.47 -11.93 -24.77
C LEU A 100 -5.72 -11.44 -26.01
N ASP A 101 -4.47 -11.04 -25.84
CA ASP A 101 -3.58 -10.59 -26.90
C ASP A 101 -2.13 -10.97 -26.55
N TYR A 102 -1.61 -12.03 -27.16
CA TYR A 102 -0.24 -12.51 -26.87
C TYR A 102 0.87 -11.56 -27.33
N ASN A 103 0.54 -10.51 -28.11
CA ASN A 103 1.48 -9.48 -28.51
C ASN A 103 1.63 -8.38 -27.44
N MET A 104 0.77 -8.37 -26.42
CA MET A 104 0.85 -7.43 -25.30
C MET A 104 1.77 -7.97 -24.20
N GLY A 105 2.42 -7.06 -23.46
CA GLY A 105 3.22 -7.43 -22.29
C GLY A 105 2.40 -8.19 -21.23
N ASP A 106 1.15 -7.75 -21.03
CA ASP A 106 0.14 -8.45 -20.23
C ASP A 106 -0.87 -9.09 -21.18
N PRO A 107 -0.75 -10.40 -21.47
CA PRO A 107 -1.51 -10.99 -22.55
C PRO A 107 -3.00 -11.13 -22.22
N ALA A 108 -3.37 -11.18 -20.94
CA ALA A 108 -4.76 -11.23 -20.50
C ALA A 108 -5.06 -10.10 -19.52
N TRP A 109 -6.07 -9.29 -19.83
CA TRP A 109 -6.52 -8.19 -18.96
C TRP A 109 -8.03 -8.02 -19.06
N THR A 110 -8.60 -7.30 -18.08
CA THR A 110 -10.02 -6.99 -18.03
C THR A 110 -10.21 -5.49 -17.88
N GLU A 111 -11.07 -4.92 -18.71
CA GLU A 111 -11.42 -3.50 -18.68
C GLU A 111 -12.84 -3.33 -18.17
N TYR A 112 -13.02 -2.30 -17.33
CA TYR A 112 -14.31 -1.88 -16.81
C TYR A 112 -14.63 -0.51 -17.40
N LEU A 113 -15.77 -0.38 -18.08
CA LEU A 113 -16.19 0.88 -18.69
C LEU A 113 -17.58 1.27 -18.19
N LEU A 114 -17.74 2.54 -17.84
CA LEU A 114 -19.05 3.10 -17.55
C LEU A 114 -19.94 3.06 -18.80
N LEU A 115 -21.14 2.52 -18.65
CA LEU A 115 -22.20 2.57 -19.65
C LEU A 115 -23.22 3.66 -19.29
N GLU A 116 -23.64 3.70 -18.03
CA GLU A 116 -24.69 4.61 -17.56
C GLU A 116 -24.54 4.91 -16.06
N VAL A 117 -24.83 6.15 -15.65
CA VAL A 117 -25.05 6.50 -14.24
C VAL A 117 -26.54 6.47 -13.98
N ILE A 118 -26.98 5.51 -13.16
CA ILE A 118 -28.40 5.29 -12.83
C ILE A 118 -28.83 6.25 -11.71
N SER A 119 -27.99 6.40 -10.68
CA SER A 119 -28.19 7.37 -9.61
C SER A 119 -26.87 7.92 -9.08
N LYS A 120 -26.95 9.11 -8.48
CA LYS A 120 -25.86 9.78 -7.75
C LYS A 120 -26.49 10.50 -6.57
N GLU A 121 -26.17 10.07 -5.35
CA GLU A 121 -26.79 10.57 -4.12
C GLU A 121 -25.71 11.02 -3.15
N ARG A 122 -25.84 12.23 -2.60
CA ARG A 122 -24.92 12.70 -1.57
C ARG A 122 -25.23 11.98 -0.26
N LYS A 123 -24.34 11.08 0.16
CA LYS A 123 -24.54 10.21 1.32
C LYS A 123 -23.19 9.69 1.78
N ASP A 124 -23.05 9.43 3.07
CA ASP A 124 -21.95 8.63 3.61
C ASP A 124 -22.34 7.14 3.52
N SER A 125 -21.63 6.38 2.68
CA SER A 125 -21.87 4.96 2.51
C SER A 125 -21.62 4.20 3.82
N GLU A 126 -22.59 3.37 4.20
CA GLU A 126 -22.58 2.69 5.49
C GLU A 126 -21.78 1.38 5.43
N ASN A 127 -21.24 0.98 6.59
CA ASN A 127 -20.54 -0.30 6.81
C ASN A 127 -19.35 -0.53 5.86
N LEU A 128 -18.66 0.55 5.48
CA LEU A 128 -17.40 0.44 4.76
C LEU A 128 -16.32 -0.19 5.66
N PRO A 129 -15.53 -1.15 5.15
CA PRO A 129 -14.35 -1.60 5.87
C PRO A 129 -13.31 -0.47 5.92
N PRO A 130 -12.32 -0.54 6.83
CA PRO A 130 -11.25 0.46 6.89
C PRO A 130 -10.33 0.41 5.67
N HIS A 131 -10.19 -0.75 5.01
CA HIS A 131 -9.41 -0.94 3.80
C HIS A 131 -9.73 -2.28 3.10
N PHE A 132 -9.21 -2.45 1.89
CA PHE A 132 -9.17 -3.71 1.14
C PHE A 132 -7.73 -4.24 0.95
N ILE A 133 -6.83 -3.88 1.86
CA ILE A 133 -5.45 -4.41 1.89
C ILE A 133 -5.47 -5.83 2.50
N PRO A 134 -4.98 -6.85 1.78
CA PRO A 134 -4.88 -8.20 2.33
C PRO A 134 -3.69 -8.34 3.29
N ASN A 135 -3.81 -9.25 4.27
CA ASN A 135 -2.81 -9.44 5.34
C ASN A 135 -1.38 -9.65 4.81
N TRP A 136 -1.23 -10.47 3.76
CA TRP A 136 0.09 -10.75 3.16
C TRP A 136 0.78 -9.49 2.65
N TYR A 137 0.01 -8.46 2.25
CA TYR A 137 0.58 -7.21 1.76
C TYR A 137 1.23 -6.42 2.90
N PHE A 138 0.59 -6.37 4.07
CA PHE A 138 1.17 -5.74 5.25
C PHE A 138 2.49 -6.39 5.64
N GLU A 139 2.52 -7.72 5.70
CA GLU A 139 3.69 -8.47 6.14
C GLU A 139 4.88 -8.32 5.18
N GLN A 140 4.61 -8.29 3.87
CA GLN A 140 5.64 -8.30 2.84
C GLN A 140 6.10 -6.91 2.40
N TYR A 141 5.19 -5.93 2.38
CA TYR A 141 5.43 -4.64 1.73
C TYR A 141 5.25 -3.43 2.64
N CYS A 142 4.59 -3.57 3.80
CA CYS A 142 4.40 -2.47 4.73
C CYS A 142 5.44 -2.50 5.85
N PRO A 143 6.26 -1.46 6.00
CA PRO A 143 7.07 -1.29 7.18
C PRO A 143 6.20 -1.10 8.42
N TYR A 144 6.74 -1.46 9.58
CA TYR A 144 6.05 -1.32 10.86
C TYR A 144 6.95 -0.77 11.95
N ILE A 145 6.35 -0.13 12.96
CA ILE A 145 7.06 0.34 14.15
C ILE A 145 7.34 -0.87 15.05
N ASN A 146 8.62 -1.17 15.29
CA ASN A 146 9.00 -2.21 16.24
C ASN A 146 8.56 -1.79 17.65
N PRO A 147 7.70 -2.54 18.36
CA PRO A 147 7.29 -2.21 19.72
C PRO A 147 8.43 -2.31 20.73
N GLU A 148 9.50 -3.05 20.40
CA GLU A 148 10.73 -3.02 21.17
C GLU A 148 11.48 -1.70 20.92
N PHE A 149 11.74 -0.96 21.98
CA PHE A 149 12.39 0.34 21.94
C PHE A 149 13.71 0.36 22.72
N ALA A 150 14.64 1.19 22.25
CA ALA A 150 15.81 1.57 23.02
C ALA A 150 15.47 2.77 23.93
N TYR A 151 16.17 2.91 25.05
CA TYR A 151 15.98 4.03 25.96
C TYR A 151 17.29 4.49 26.60
N ALA A 152 17.30 5.75 27.04
CA ALA A 152 18.34 6.34 27.88
C ALA A 152 17.70 7.09 29.05
N ILE A 153 18.26 6.92 30.25
CA ILE A 153 17.79 7.54 31.48
C ILE A 153 18.98 8.16 32.21
N GLU A 154 18.83 9.43 32.58
CA GLU A 154 19.73 10.17 33.47
C GLU A 154 18.91 10.71 34.65
N ALA A 155 19.01 10.04 35.78
CA ALA A 155 18.27 10.32 37.01
C ALA A 155 18.92 9.58 38.20
N ASP A 156 18.74 10.07 39.42
CA ASP A 156 19.24 9.43 40.65
C ASP A 156 18.55 8.07 40.89
N GLN A 157 17.26 7.98 40.59
CA GLN A 157 16.46 6.76 40.76
C GLN A 157 16.17 6.06 39.43
N LYS A 158 17.23 5.84 38.64
CA LYS A 158 17.13 5.24 37.29
C LYS A 158 16.31 3.94 37.25
N GLU A 159 16.52 3.03 38.20
CA GLU A 159 15.87 1.71 38.20
C GLU A 159 14.34 1.79 38.33
N VAL A 160 13.84 2.78 39.08
CA VAL A 160 12.39 3.01 39.26
C VAL A 160 11.76 3.44 37.93
N ILE A 161 12.39 4.39 37.25
CA ILE A 161 11.97 4.90 35.94
C ILE A 161 12.06 3.80 34.87
N GLU A 162 13.13 3.02 34.89
CA GLU A 162 13.34 1.94 33.93
C GLU A 162 12.28 0.84 34.06
N ASN A 163 11.92 0.46 35.28
CA ASN A 163 10.85 -0.51 35.52
C ASN A 163 9.49 0.02 35.05
N ASP A 164 9.19 1.30 35.31
CA ASP A 164 7.96 1.94 34.85
C ASP A 164 7.87 2.00 33.32
N LEU A 165 8.97 2.35 32.62
CA LEU A 165 9.04 2.28 31.15
C LEU A 165 8.74 0.88 30.62
N LYS A 166 9.31 -0.16 31.25
CA LYS A 166 9.20 -1.55 30.79
C LYS A 166 7.82 -2.17 31.01
N ILE A 167 7.12 -1.74 32.07
CA ILE A 167 5.79 -2.25 32.46
C ILE A 167 4.66 -1.43 31.82
N ASN A 168 4.92 -0.18 31.43
CA ASN A 168 3.91 0.65 30.80
C ASN A 168 3.65 0.20 29.35
N ASP A 169 2.56 -0.56 29.17
CA ASP A 169 2.13 -1.11 27.87
C ASP A 169 1.85 -0.04 26.80
N THR A 170 1.67 1.22 27.18
CA THR A 170 1.51 2.34 26.23
C THR A 170 2.71 2.44 25.28
N TYR A 171 3.91 2.13 25.75
CA TYR A 171 5.13 2.16 24.93
C TYR A 171 5.36 0.87 24.12
N LYS A 172 4.56 -0.17 24.37
CA LYS A 172 4.56 -1.43 23.61
C LYS A 172 3.30 -1.59 22.76
N PHE A 173 2.55 -0.50 22.61
CA PHE A 173 1.30 -0.43 21.86
C PHE A 173 0.25 -1.47 22.30
N GLY A 174 0.30 -1.93 23.56
CA GLY A 174 -0.65 -2.93 24.08
C GLY A 174 -0.69 -4.25 23.30
N GLY A 175 0.42 -4.63 22.65
CA GLY A 175 0.49 -5.82 21.79
C GLY A 175 0.08 -5.58 20.33
N LEU A 176 -0.42 -4.39 20.00
CA LEU A 176 -0.80 -4.02 18.64
C LEU A 176 0.41 -3.60 17.80
N ARG A 177 0.26 -3.58 16.48
CA ARG A 177 1.33 -3.20 15.55
C ARG A 177 0.91 -2.11 14.58
N TYR A 178 1.70 -1.05 14.52
CA TYR A 178 1.55 0.04 13.54
C TYR A 178 2.27 -0.29 12.25
N TYR A 179 1.53 -0.53 11.18
CA TYR A 179 2.02 -0.61 9.80
C TYR A 179 1.88 0.74 9.09
N ILE A 180 2.83 1.07 8.21
CA ILE A 180 2.92 2.37 7.54
C ILE A 180 3.08 2.17 6.03
N SER A 181 2.22 2.80 5.23
CA SER A 181 2.32 2.78 3.76
C SER A 181 3.05 4.02 3.20
N PHE A 182 4.38 4.09 3.42
CA PHE A 182 5.19 5.25 2.99
C PHE A 182 5.17 5.54 1.48
N SER A 183 4.85 4.56 0.65
CA SER A 183 5.15 4.58 -0.78
C SER A 183 4.14 5.33 -1.63
N ARG A 184 2.89 5.53 -1.19
CA ARG A 184 1.86 6.26 -1.99
C ARG A 184 0.80 7.01 -1.19
N THR A 185 0.24 6.40 -0.15
CA THR A 185 -0.90 7.00 0.57
C THR A 185 -0.52 7.66 1.89
N ASN A 186 0.67 7.37 2.43
CA ASN A 186 1.09 7.79 3.78
C ASN A 186 0.05 7.41 4.85
N ASN A 187 -0.64 6.28 4.70
CA ASN A 187 -1.57 5.81 5.72
C ASN A 187 -0.81 5.03 6.80
N TRP A 188 -1.36 5.01 8.00
CA TRP A 188 -0.98 4.06 9.04
C TRP A 188 -2.16 3.19 9.42
N PHE A 189 -1.87 1.97 9.82
CA PHE A 189 -2.84 0.99 10.27
C PHE A 189 -2.35 0.36 11.57
N LEU A 190 -3.19 0.36 12.59
CA LEU A 190 -2.98 -0.33 13.84
C LEU A 190 -3.74 -1.65 13.77
N LEU A 191 -3.00 -2.75 13.78
CA LEU A 191 -3.54 -4.09 13.65
C LEU A 191 -3.34 -4.89 14.95
N ASP A 192 -4.29 -5.76 15.25
CA ASP A 192 -4.15 -6.79 16.29
C ASP A 192 -3.35 -8.02 15.79
N ASP A 193 -3.17 -9.03 16.66
CA ASP A 193 -2.42 -10.25 16.34
C ASP A 193 -3.07 -11.08 15.21
N ASP A 194 -4.39 -10.93 15.01
CA ASP A 194 -5.16 -11.59 13.95
C ASP A 194 -5.22 -10.73 12.67
N MET A 195 -4.52 -9.60 12.64
CA MET A 195 -4.46 -8.61 11.56
C MET A 195 -5.78 -7.86 11.32
N HIS A 196 -6.69 -7.82 12.30
CA HIS A 196 -7.85 -6.94 12.24
C HIS A 196 -7.44 -5.49 12.51
N THR A 197 -7.99 -4.57 11.73
CA THR A 197 -7.75 -3.14 11.92
C THR A 197 -8.51 -2.65 13.15
N VAL A 198 -7.76 -2.17 14.14
CA VAL A 198 -8.33 -1.52 15.34
C VAL A 198 -8.24 0.00 15.28
N GLY A 199 -7.38 0.53 14.40
CA GLY A 199 -7.26 1.96 14.13
C GLY A 199 -6.53 2.22 12.82
N HIS A 200 -6.78 3.36 12.20
CA HIS A 200 -6.08 3.79 10.99
C HIS A 200 -6.15 5.31 10.84
N GLY A 201 -5.37 5.82 9.90
CA GLY A 201 -5.44 7.22 9.49
C GLY A 201 -4.23 7.60 8.66
N VAL A 202 -3.86 8.88 8.72
CA VAL A 202 -2.81 9.47 7.86
C VAL A 202 -1.58 9.85 8.68
N LEU A 203 -0.42 9.57 8.11
CA LEU A 203 0.88 10.00 8.59
C LEU A 203 1.23 11.34 7.94
N ILE A 204 1.27 12.40 8.74
CA ILE A 204 1.73 13.72 8.32
C ILE A 204 3.20 13.88 8.68
N ARG A 205 4.02 14.24 7.69
CA ARG A 205 5.44 14.54 7.88
C ARG A 205 5.63 16.05 7.95
N ARG A 206 6.36 16.51 8.95
CA ARG A 206 6.72 17.92 9.11
C ARG A 206 8.24 18.08 9.13
N SER A 207 8.71 19.16 8.53
CA SER A 207 10.11 19.57 8.65
C SER A 207 10.34 20.15 10.04
N LYS A 208 11.52 19.91 10.60
CA LYS A 208 12.02 20.54 11.82
C LYS A 208 13.46 20.96 11.61
N GLU A 209 13.85 22.07 12.20
CA GLU A 209 15.24 22.51 12.27
C GLU A 209 16.02 21.70 13.32
N LEU A 210 17.33 21.55 13.12
CA LEU A 210 18.18 20.78 14.03
C LEU A 210 18.15 21.29 15.48
N THR A 211 17.92 22.58 15.68
CA THR A 211 17.84 23.22 17.01
C THR A 211 16.54 22.93 17.74
N GLU A 212 15.53 22.39 17.07
CA GLU A 212 14.23 22.05 17.67
C GLU A 212 14.22 20.65 18.30
N PHE A 213 15.26 19.86 18.09
CA PHE A 213 15.37 18.53 18.70
C PHE A 213 15.92 18.64 20.13
N PRO A 214 15.34 17.91 21.09
CA PRO A 214 15.85 17.83 22.44
C PRO A 214 17.33 17.41 22.51
N GLU A 215 18.10 18.13 23.33
CA GLU A 215 19.51 17.81 23.61
C GLU A 215 19.67 16.42 24.24
N SER A 216 18.65 15.94 24.95
CA SER A 216 18.57 14.61 25.55
C SER A 216 18.76 13.48 24.52
N TYR A 217 18.45 13.70 23.24
CA TYR A 217 18.65 12.71 22.17
C TYR A 217 20.11 12.34 21.95
N LYS A 218 21.06 13.18 22.41
CA LYS A 218 22.50 12.85 22.38
C LYS A 218 22.85 11.64 23.25
N LEU A 219 22.03 11.31 24.24
CA LEU A 219 22.19 10.12 25.08
C LEU A 219 21.89 8.81 24.33
N LEU A 220 21.14 8.91 23.22
CA LEU A 220 20.71 7.76 22.43
C LEU A 220 20.90 8.04 20.94
N PRO A 221 22.13 8.17 20.44
CA PRO A 221 22.38 8.59 19.07
C PRO A 221 21.84 7.59 18.04
N PRO A 222 21.47 8.05 16.83
CA PRO A 222 21.14 7.16 15.71
C PRO A 222 22.29 6.20 15.41
N GLU A 223 21.96 4.94 15.09
CA GLU A 223 22.96 3.89 14.86
C GLU A 223 23.74 4.07 13.55
N ARG A 224 23.22 4.91 12.65
CA ARG A 224 23.84 5.19 11.34
C ARG A 224 23.88 6.69 11.10
N LYS A 225 24.72 7.08 10.13
CA LYS A 225 24.79 8.46 9.67
C LYS A 225 23.43 8.93 9.18
N VAL A 226 22.91 9.97 9.83
CA VAL A 226 21.64 10.62 9.48
C VAL A 226 21.79 11.33 8.14
N SER A 227 20.82 11.14 7.26
CA SER A 227 20.66 11.82 5.98
C SER A 227 19.41 12.71 5.90
N GLY A 228 18.48 12.56 6.83
CA GLY A 228 17.28 13.39 6.93
C GLY A 228 16.67 13.34 8.33
N TYR A 229 15.89 14.35 8.68
CA TYR A 229 15.22 14.47 9.97
C TYR A 229 13.93 15.27 9.84
N GLY A 230 13.05 15.17 10.83
CA GLY A 230 11.78 15.87 10.87
C GLY A 230 10.89 15.35 11.98
N GLU A 231 9.58 15.42 11.78
CA GLU A 231 8.56 14.96 12.73
C GLU A 231 7.47 14.17 11.99
N PHE A 232 7.02 13.09 12.61
CA PHE A 232 5.93 12.24 12.15
C PHE A 232 4.75 12.39 13.10
N ASN A 233 3.61 12.81 12.55
CA ASN A 233 2.33 12.91 13.25
C ASN A 233 1.37 11.84 12.69
N PHE A 234 0.94 10.94 13.55
CA PHE A 234 -0.05 9.90 13.26
C PHE A 234 -1.41 10.46 13.61
N VAL A 235 -2.18 10.77 12.58
CA VAL A 235 -3.49 11.42 12.69
C VAL A 235 -4.57 10.40 12.45
N LYS A 236 -5.64 10.43 13.24
CA LYS A 236 -6.77 9.51 13.07
C LYS A 236 -7.63 9.90 11.88
N ASP A 237 -8.04 8.90 11.10
CA ASP A 237 -8.86 9.06 9.91
C ASP A 237 -8.25 10.13 8.98
N ASN A 238 -8.89 11.30 8.85
CA ASN A 238 -8.38 12.47 8.12
C ASN A 238 -8.47 13.78 8.95
N ASP A 239 -8.75 13.70 10.25
CA ASP A 239 -8.91 14.88 11.10
C ASP A 239 -7.54 15.35 11.61
N ILE A 240 -6.92 16.31 10.90
CA ILE A 240 -5.56 16.82 11.15
C ILE A 240 -5.34 17.30 12.61
N GLU A 241 -6.41 17.59 13.35
CA GLU A 241 -6.34 18.00 14.75
C GLU A 241 -6.24 16.80 15.73
N ASP A 242 -6.70 15.61 15.35
CA ASP A 242 -6.68 14.39 16.18
C ASP A 242 -5.35 13.63 16.02
N VAL A 243 -4.29 14.18 16.60
CA VAL A 243 -2.96 13.56 16.63
C VAL A 243 -2.92 12.47 17.71
N VAL A 244 -2.90 11.22 17.26
CA VAL A 244 -2.84 10.02 18.12
C VAL A 244 -1.43 9.79 18.65
N MET A 245 -0.41 9.98 17.80
CA MET A 245 0.99 9.88 18.18
C MET A 245 1.85 10.88 17.43
N GLN A 246 2.89 11.37 18.09
CA GLN A 246 3.89 12.26 17.51
C GLN A 246 5.28 11.78 17.89
N TYR A 247 6.18 11.77 16.92
CA TYR A 247 7.58 11.40 17.09
C TYR A 247 8.50 12.32 16.31
N ASP A 248 9.62 12.68 16.92
CA ASP A 248 10.76 13.21 16.19
C ASP A 248 11.43 12.08 15.40
N VAL A 249 11.89 12.37 14.19
CA VAL A 249 12.38 11.32 13.28
C VAL A 249 13.76 11.64 12.78
N PHE A 250 14.62 10.62 12.81
CA PHE A 250 15.90 10.61 12.12
C PHE A 250 15.90 9.49 11.09
N MET A 251 16.40 9.79 9.89
CA MET A 251 16.44 8.86 8.77
C MET A 251 17.88 8.71 8.28
N SER A 252 18.27 7.49 7.93
CA SER A 252 19.51 7.20 7.22
C SER A 252 19.22 6.51 5.89
N ILE A 253 19.84 6.98 4.82
CA ILE A 253 19.81 6.33 3.51
C ILE A 253 21.20 5.75 3.25
N GLN A 254 21.29 4.44 3.06
CA GLN A 254 22.51 3.79 2.62
C GLN A 254 22.37 3.35 1.17
N ASN A 255 23.11 4.02 0.28
CA ASN A 255 23.30 3.58 -1.10
C ASN A 255 24.15 2.32 -1.09
N ARG A 256 23.53 1.15 -1.28
CA ARG A 256 24.27 -0.07 -1.65
C ARG A 256 24.70 0.08 -3.11
N SER A 257 25.87 -0.46 -3.47
CA SER A 257 26.39 -0.36 -4.85
C SER A 257 25.37 -0.88 -5.85
N LYS A 258 25.48 -0.41 -7.11
CA LYS A 258 24.51 -0.52 -8.20
C LYS A 258 23.97 -1.93 -8.51
N ASP A 259 24.51 -2.99 -7.92
CA ASP A 259 24.29 -4.32 -8.48
C ASP A 259 23.22 -5.20 -7.82
N ILE A 260 22.89 -5.19 -6.51
CA ILE A 260 22.06 -6.34 -6.01
C ILE A 260 20.97 -6.07 -4.93
N LYS A 261 20.87 -4.92 -4.23
CA LYS A 261 19.76 -4.73 -3.24
C LYS A 261 19.21 -3.31 -3.18
N PRO A 262 17.90 -3.12 -2.89
CA PRO A 262 17.33 -1.79 -2.69
C PRO A 262 18.07 -1.01 -1.59
N GLN A 263 17.97 0.32 -1.66
CA GLN A 263 18.53 1.23 -0.66
C GLN A 263 18.07 0.80 0.73
N SER A 264 18.99 0.62 1.67
CA SER A 264 18.58 0.36 3.05
C SER A 264 18.25 1.70 3.70
N ILE A 265 16.96 1.89 3.99
CA ILE A 265 16.47 3.04 4.75
C ILE A 265 16.37 2.62 6.22
N GLY A 266 16.97 3.41 7.10
CA GLY A 266 16.75 3.31 8.55
C GLY A 266 15.91 4.49 9.00
N ILE A 267 14.83 4.23 9.72
CA ILE A 267 13.99 5.27 10.34
C ILE A 267 13.93 4.99 11.84
N TRP A 268 14.28 6.00 12.63
CA TRP A 268 14.18 5.97 14.08
C TRP A 268 13.20 7.03 14.56
N LEU A 269 12.26 6.62 15.40
CA LEU A 269 11.22 7.48 15.98
C LEU A 269 11.58 7.74 17.44
N TYR A 270 11.78 9.01 17.79
CA TYR A 270 12.21 9.45 19.11
C TYR A 270 11.09 10.16 19.86
N LYS A 271 11.12 10.00 21.18
CA LYS A 271 10.28 10.75 22.09
C LYS A 271 11.04 11.11 23.35
N ASP A 272 11.07 12.39 23.68
CA ASP A 272 11.53 12.88 24.97
C ASP A 272 10.39 12.78 25.99
N LEU A 273 10.62 12.03 27.06
CA LEU A 273 9.68 11.79 28.15
C LEU A 273 10.13 12.48 29.45
N THR A 274 11.17 13.30 29.40
CA THR A 274 11.82 13.93 30.56
C THR A 274 10.81 14.68 31.42
N ALA A 275 10.00 15.57 30.82
CA ALA A 275 9.01 16.35 31.55
C ALA A 275 7.95 15.47 32.24
N TYR A 276 7.53 14.38 31.60
CA TYR A 276 6.60 13.42 32.18
C TYR A 276 7.20 12.74 33.42
N TYR A 277 8.44 12.25 33.33
CA TYR A 277 9.10 11.56 34.44
C TYR A 277 9.56 12.51 35.56
N GLN A 278 9.88 13.77 35.25
CA GLN A 278 10.11 14.81 36.25
C GLN A 278 8.86 15.06 37.10
N SER A 279 7.69 15.10 36.45
CA SER A 279 6.40 15.27 37.15
C SER A 279 6.01 14.02 37.95
N LYS A 280 6.20 12.83 37.38
CA LYS A 280 5.83 11.56 38.01
C LYS A 280 6.74 11.17 39.18
N TYR A 281 8.04 11.46 39.09
CA TYR A 281 9.04 11.15 40.12
C TYR A 281 9.87 12.39 40.48
N PRO A 282 9.27 13.38 41.18
CA PRO A 282 9.95 14.64 41.50
C PRO A 282 11.17 14.47 42.41
N ALA A 283 11.24 13.37 43.17
CA ALA A 283 12.37 13.05 44.05
C ALA A 283 13.53 12.33 43.32
N ALA A 284 13.38 11.97 42.05
CA ALA A 284 14.37 11.18 41.31
C ALA A 284 15.43 12.02 40.58
N ASP A 285 15.41 13.35 40.73
CA ASP A 285 16.26 14.32 40.02
C ASP A 285 16.44 14.01 38.52
N VAL A 286 15.30 13.82 37.82
CA VAL A 286 15.30 13.40 36.42
C VAL A 286 15.87 14.50 35.52
N LYS A 287 16.99 14.21 34.85
CA LYS A 287 17.63 15.09 33.86
C LYS A 287 17.22 14.75 32.43
N ALA A 288 17.09 13.46 32.11
CA ALA A 288 16.67 13.01 30.79
C ALA A 288 16.01 11.63 30.84
N VAL A 289 14.93 11.46 30.08
CA VAL A 289 14.36 10.15 29.74
C VAL A 289 13.96 10.17 28.28
N VAL A 290 14.61 9.34 27.47
CA VAL A 290 14.39 9.28 26.01
C VAL A 290 14.11 7.85 25.60
N ILE A 291 13.15 7.68 24.69
CA ILE A 291 12.90 6.40 24.01
C ILE A 291 13.09 6.55 22.50
N ARG A 292 13.45 5.45 21.85
CA ARG A 292 13.62 5.36 20.40
C ARG A 292 13.11 4.03 19.86
N TYR A 293 12.14 4.10 18.96
CA TYR A 293 11.69 2.97 18.15
C TYR A 293 12.45 2.89 16.83
N GLU A 294 12.48 1.70 16.25
CA GLU A 294 12.99 1.47 14.90
C GLU A 294 11.84 1.02 14.00
N VAL A 295 11.79 1.54 12.78
CA VAL A 295 10.87 1.05 11.75
C VAL A 295 11.53 -0.10 10.98
N LYS A 296 10.85 -1.24 10.91
CA LYS A 296 11.31 -2.48 10.26
C LYS A 296 10.66 -2.67 8.88
N ASN A 297 11.21 -3.58 8.08
CA ASN A 297 10.75 -3.94 6.72
C ASN A 297 10.75 -2.77 5.71
N LEU A 298 11.86 -2.03 5.67
CA LEU A 298 12.16 -0.92 4.72
C LEU A 298 13.10 -1.33 3.58
#